data_AF-A0A0L6WBZ3-F1
#
_entry.id   AF-A0A0L6WBZ3-F1
#
_cell.length_a   1.000
_cell.length_b   1.000
_cell.length_c   1.000
_cell.angle_alpha   90.00
_cell.angle_beta   90.00
_cell.angle_gamma   90.00
#
_symmetry.space_group_name_H-M   'P 1'
#
loop_
_entity.id
_entity.type
_entity.pdbx_description
1 polymer ?
#
loop_
_entity_poly.entity_id
_entity_poly.type
_entity_poly.pdbx_seq_one_letter_code
_entity_poly.pdbx_strand_id
1 'polypeptide(L)'
;MKALTPPLEKQLQELHLITSSLLPGNERLTFLDEEDIWNCLIMQYADPTTDSIVAKKPEHPLRFRIDISASDVCFIVQVPIEYEGKLTTTAPTFAAKGDQITRTEQEKWQDMVEDHLKQIGDSEFPIYELLSLHLLPILHKELESHLRSVDHPTQQTSSQTQSMYHALLTSHHLISPNKRRSLQHWSASLSISGFAKVGYPGVIYASGWRDNVEEFVENVKAMQWLALKVRFVEELSGSEKSDEVDRRWFEFQKVGEVVEEMRRLGREKYIVEMGIGSKKNDLFDDTNLPMNPTARQIHEP
;
A
#
# COMPACT_ATOMS: atom_id res chain seq x y z
N MET A 1 -27.11 -4.20 13.12
CA MET A 1 -25.95 -3.77 12.31
C MET A 1 -26.48 -2.94 11.14
N LYS A 2 -26.23 -1.63 11.10
CA LYS A 2 -26.56 -0.85 9.88
C LYS A 2 -25.39 -1.08 8.93
N ALA A 3 -25.66 -1.75 7.81
CA ALA A 3 -24.68 -1.88 6.73
C ALA A 3 -24.22 -0.48 6.27
N LEU A 4 -22.98 -0.38 5.79
CA LEU A 4 -22.54 0.81 5.06
C LEU A 4 -23.52 1.09 3.94
N THR A 5 -23.80 2.37 3.70
CA THR A 5 -24.52 2.75 2.49
C THR A 5 -23.62 2.45 1.29
N PRO A 6 -24.14 1.91 0.18
CA PRO A 6 -23.31 1.57 -0.99
C PRO A 6 -22.38 2.70 -1.47
N PRO A 7 -22.80 3.99 -1.47
CA PRO A 7 -21.89 5.10 -1.78
C PRO A 7 -20.70 5.23 -0.83
N LEU A 8 -20.93 5.08 0.48
CA LEU A 8 -19.87 5.20 1.49
C LEU A 8 -18.89 4.02 1.41
N GLU A 9 -19.42 2.82 1.16
CA GLU A 9 -18.57 1.65 0.94
C GLU A 9 -17.64 1.83 -0.27
N LYS A 10 -18.16 2.39 -1.38
CA LYS A 10 -17.36 2.67 -2.57
C LYS A 10 -16.30 3.74 -2.33
N GLN A 11 -16.64 4.80 -1.61
CA GLN A 11 -15.65 5.82 -1.22
C GLN A 11 -14.54 5.24 -0.34
N LEU A 12 -14.88 4.39 0.64
CA LEU A 12 -13.90 3.74 1.50
C LEU A 12 -13.02 2.74 0.74
N GLN A 13 -13.58 2.01 -0.22
CA GLN A 13 -12.83 1.13 -1.13
C GLN A 13 -11.73 1.92 -1.87
N GLU A 14 -12.09 3.02 -2.52
CA GLU A 14 -11.11 3.82 -3.27
C GLU A 14 -10.10 4.52 -2.37
N LEU A 15 -10.54 5.10 -1.25
CA LEU A 15 -9.64 5.69 -0.25
C LEU A 15 -8.65 4.67 0.30
N HIS A 16 -9.11 3.45 0.58
CA HIS A 16 -8.24 2.38 1.06
C HIS A 16 -7.21 1.98 -0.01
N LEU A 17 -7.60 1.91 -1.28
CA LEU A 17 -6.68 1.65 -2.40
C LEU A 17 -5.64 2.75 -2.56
N ILE A 18 -6.06 4.01 -2.51
CA ILE A 18 -5.18 5.19 -2.64
C ILE A 18 -4.17 5.19 -1.49
N THR A 19 -4.64 5.19 -0.23
CA THR A 19 -3.77 5.19 0.96
C THR A 19 -2.84 3.99 1.00
N SER A 20 -3.32 2.83 0.56
CA SER A 20 -2.50 1.61 0.43
C SER A 20 -1.51 1.65 -0.73
N SER A 21 -1.59 2.62 -1.63
CA SER A 21 -0.67 2.77 -2.77
C SER A 21 0.35 3.89 -2.62
N LEU A 22 0.11 4.84 -1.70
CA LEU A 22 1.00 5.98 -1.51
C LEU A 22 2.44 5.56 -1.14
N LEU A 23 3.41 6.26 -1.73
CA LEU A 23 4.84 6.10 -1.45
C LEU A 23 5.20 6.73 -0.09
N PRO A 24 5.67 5.94 0.88
CA PRO A 24 5.98 6.45 2.21
C PRO A 24 7.09 7.52 2.17
N GLY A 25 6.93 8.57 2.96
CA GLY A 25 7.91 9.66 3.09
C GLY A 25 7.78 10.78 2.05
N ASN A 26 7.31 10.46 0.84
CA ASN A 26 7.24 11.42 -0.26
C ASN A 26 5.82 11.81 -0.64
N GLU A 27 4.85 10.89 -0.55
CA GLU A 27 3.45 11.18 -0.88
C GLU A 27 2.61 11.20 0.40
N ARG A 28 1.72 12.19 0.50
CA ARG A 28 0.82 12.35 1.63
C ARG A 28 -0.60 12.59 1.16
N LEU A 29 -1.54 11.94 1.85
CA LEU A 29 -2.97 12.26 1.79
C LEU A 29 -3.37 12.93 3.10
N THR A 30 -4.08 14.05 3.01
CA THR A 30 -4.60 14.79 4.16
C THR A 30 -6.07 15.10 3.95
N PHE A 31 -6.93 14.68 4.89
CA PHE A 31 -8.35 15.04 4.85
C PHE A 31 -8.52 16.53 5.15
N LEU A 32 -9.35 17.19 4.37
CA LEU A 32 -9.61 18.63 4.52
C LEU A 32 -10.80 18.92 5.43
N ASP A 33 -11.70 17.94 5.55
CA ASP A 33 -12.91 18.00 6.37
C ASP A 33 -13.04 16.67 7.14
N GLU A 34 -13.54 16.72 8.37
CA GLU A 34 -13.88 15.53 9.19
C GLU A 34 -12.74 14.49 9.31
N GLU A 35 -11.48 14.94 9.40
CA GLU A 35 -10.28 14.09 9.36
C GLU A 35 -10.32 12.90 10.33
N ASP A 36 -10.66 13.13 11.60
CA ASP A 36 -10.75 12.07 12.61
C ASP A 36 -11.77 10.98 12.24
N ILE A 37 -12.88 11.38 11.60
CA ILE A 37 -13.94 10.48 11.17
C ILE A 37 -13.44 9.63 10.01
N TRP A 38 -12.84 10.25 8.99
CA TRP A 38 -12.33 9.53 7.81
C TRP A 38 -11.17 8.59 8.16
N ASN A 39 -10.23 9.01 9.01
CA ASN A 39 -9.16 8.15 9.50
C ASN A 39 -9.71 6.94 10.25
N CYS A 40 -10.69 7.15 11.13
CA CYS A 40 -11.34 6.06 11.87
C CYS A 40 -12.05 5.08 10.92
N LEU A 41 -12.80 5.59 9.93
CA LEU A 41 -13.52 4.77 8.96
C LEU A 41 -12.57 3.95 8.09
N ILE A 42 -11.45 4.51 7.63
CA ILE A 42 -10.45 3.78 6.83
C ILE A 42 -9.78 2.69 7.67
N MET A 43 -9.41 2.98 8.91
CA MET A 43 -8.83 1.98 9.82
C MET A 43 -9.79 0.82 10.08
N GLN A 44 -11.07 1.13 10.31
CA GLN A 44 -12.11 0.11 10.49
C GLN A 44 -12.36 -0.69 9.21
N TYR A 45 -12.39 -0.03 8.05
CA TYR A 45 -12.57 -0.69 6.76
C TYR A 45 -11.44 -1.67 6.43
N ALA A 46 -10.20 -1.33 6.82
CA ALA A 46 -9.04 -2.17 6.62
C ALA A 46 -8.95 -3.37 7.59
N ASP A 47 -9.70 -3.36 8.70
CA ASP A 47 -9.66 -4.40 9.73
C ASP A 47 -10.76 -5.47 9.50
N PRO A 48 -10.42 -6.70 9.10
CA PRO A 48 -11.38 -7.77 8.85
C PRO A 48 -12.05 -8.30 10.12
N THR A 49 -11.64 -7.87 11.32
CA THR A 49 -12.18 -8.30 12.61
C THR A 49 -13.22 -7.35 13.20
N THR A 50 -13.47 -6.21 12.56
CA THR A 50 -14.44 -5.22 13.02
C THR A 50 -15.87 -5.62 12.64
N ASP A 51 -16.58 -6.32 13.54
CA ASP A 51 -17.98 -6.76 13.36
C ASP A 51 -19.03 -5.62 13.47
N SER A 52 -18.62 -4.37 13.73
CA SER A 52 -19.54 -3.23 13.79
C SER A 52 -18.89 -1.94 13.35
N ILE A 53 -19.28 -1.48 12.15
CA ILE A 53 -19.05 -0.10 11.73
C ILE A 53 -20.11 0.77 12.41
N VAL A 54 -19.82 1.22 13.62
CA VAL A 54 -20.54 2.33 14.27
C VAL A 54 -19.53 3.43 14.59
N ALA A 55 -18.79 3.86 13.58
CA ALA A 55 -18.16 5.17 13.60
C ALA A 55 -19.12 6.18 12.98
N LYS A 56 -19.16 7.39 13.52
CA LYS A 56 -19.97 8.51 13.03
C LYS A 56 -19.90 8.59 11.50
N LYS A 57 -21.04 8.78 10.84
CA LYS A 57 -21.04 8.99 9.40
C LYS A 57 -20.53 10.40 9.10
N PRO A 58 -19.76 10.60 8.03
CA PRO A 58 -19.41 11.93 7.57
C PRO A 58 -20.71 12.66 7.18
N GLU A 59 -20.83 13.92 7.61
CA GLU A 59 -21.95 14.78 7.23
C GLU A 59 -21.62 15.59 5.97
N HIS A 60 -20.34 15.63 5.57
CA HIS A 60 -19.83 16.44 4.48
C HIS A 60 -19.29 15.55 3.34
N PRO A 61 -19.26 16.06 2.09
CA PRO A 61 -18.56 15.38 1.00
C PRO A 61 -17.11 15.10 1.36
N LEU A 62 -16.62 13.93 0.96
CA LEU A 62 -15.22 13.56 1.16
C LEU A 62 -14.32 14.55 0.42
N ARG A 63 -13.44 15.23 1.17
CA ARG A 63 -12.47 16.16 0.62
C ARG A 63 -11.09 15.87 1.18
N PHE A 64 -10.13 15.64 0.30
CA PHE A 64 -8.75 15.38 0.69
C PHE A 64 -7.78 16.04 -0.28
N ARG A 65 -6.59 16.35 0.23
CA ARG A 65 -5.44 16.80 -0.52
C ARG A 65 -4.48 15.63 -0.69
N ILE A 66 -3.90 15.50 -1.88
CA ILE A 66 -2.70 14.70 -2.13
C ILE A 66 -1.56 15.63 -2.53
N ASP A 67 -0.45 15.51 -1.83
CA ASP A 67 0.77 16.27 -2.06
C ASP A 67 2.01 15.38 -2.08
N ILE A 68 3.04 15.83 -2.80
CA ILE A 68 4.38 15.24 -2.80
C ILE A 68 5.31 16.23 -2.10
N SER A 69 6.06 15.80 -1.09
CA SER A 69 6.85 16.65 -0.19
C SER A 69 7.80 17.66 -0.87
N ALA A 70 8.19 17.43 -2.11
CA ALA A 70 9.10 18.29 -2.89
C ALA A 70 8.46 18.90 -4.15
N SER A 71 7.14 18.75 -4.33
CA SER A 71 6.39 19.31 -5.45
C SER A 71 5.66 20.58 -4.99
N ASP A 72 5.73 21.65 -5.80
CA ASP A 72 4.93 22.86 -5.59
C ASP A 72 3.45 22.65 -5.97
N VAL A 73 3.13 21.54 -6.65
CA VAL A 73 1.78 21.18 -7.07
C VAL A 73 1.21 20.07 -6.17
N CYS A 74 -0.03 20.27 -5.73
CA CYS A 74 -0.87 19.31 -5.03
C CYS A 74 -2.24 19.19 -5.71
N PHE A 75 -2.93 18.09 -5.47
CA PHE A 75 -4.29 17.87 -5.96
C PHE A 75 -5.28 17.91 -4.80
N ILE A 76 -6.37 18.65 -4.97
CA ILE A 76 -7.53 18.59 -4.10
C ILE A 76 -8.61 17.78 -4.79
N VAL A 77 -9.07 16.75 -4.11
CA VAL A 77 -10.12 15.85 -4.59
C VAL A 77 -11.35 16.05 -3.71
N GLN A 78 -12.49 16.26 -4.35
CA GLN A 78 -13.79 16.35 -3.68
C GLN A 78 -14.74 15.32 -4.29
N VAL A 79 -15.23 14.43 -3.45
CA VAL A 79 -16.08 13.30 -3.83
C VAL A 79 -17.47 13.53 -3.21
N PRO A 80 -18.54 13.62 -4.03
CA PRO A 80 -19.91 13.77 -3.54
C PRO A 80 -20.33 12.64 -2.59
N ILE A 81 -21.23 12.92 -1.65
CA ILE A 81 -21.74 11.92 -0.69
C ILE A 81 -22.46 10.77 -1.44
N GLU A 82 -23.09 11.09 -2.56
CA GLU A 82 -23.83 10.19 -3.44
C GLU A 82 -22.94 9.52 -4.51
N TYR A 83 -21.62 9.58 -4.36
CA TYR A 83 -20.70 8.92 -5.29
C TYR A 83 -20.76 7.39 -5.17
N GLU A 84 -21.09 6.71 -6.27
CA GLU A 84 -21.30 5.26 -6.32
C GLU A 84 -20.18 4.49 -7.04
N GLY A 85 -18.99 5.09 -7.18
CA GLY A 85 -17.88 4.45 -7.90
C GLY A 85 -17.90 4.67 -9.42
N LYS A 86 -18.72 5.61 -9.92
CA LYS A 86 -18.87 5.88 -11.36
C LYS A 86 -18.80 7.38 -11.66
N LEU A 87 -18.22 7.71 -12.82
CA LEU A 87 -18.05 9.09 -13.29
C LEU A 87 -19.29 9.68 -14.00
N THR A 88 -20.42 8.96 -14.05
CA THR A 88 -21.54 9.30 -14.94
C THR A 88 -22.49 10.38 -14.43
N THR A 89 -22.77 10.41 -13.13
CA THR A 89 -23.89 11.22 -12.58
C THR A 89 -23.45 12.12 -11.43
N THR A 90 -22.65 11.60 -10.50
CA THR A 90 -22.13 12.31 -9.32
C THR A 90 -20.60 12.25 -9.32
N ALA A 91 -20.00 12.85 -10.35
CA ALA A 91 -18.57 12.74 -10.57
C ALA A 91 -17.73 13.46 -9.48
N PRO A 92 -16.62 12.86 -9.03
CA PRO A 92 -15.64 13.54 -8.22
C PRO A 92 -14.99 14.69 -8.99
N THR A 93 -14.65 15.76 -8.28
CA THR A 93 -13.95 16.92 -8.83
C THR A 93 -12.51 16.93 -8.36
N PHE A 94 -11.62 17.35 -9.24
CA PHE A 94 -10.18 17.38 -9.03
C PHE A 94 -9.70 18.78 -9.37
N ALA A 95 -8.88 19.36 -8.50
CA ALA A 95 -8.30 20.68 -8.72
C ALA A 95 -6.80 20.64 -8.39
N ALA A 96 -5.96 21.03 -9.35
CA ALA A 96 -4.55 21.30 -9.09
C ALA A 96 -4.39 22.64 -8.36
N LYS A 97 -3.56 22.65 -7.32
CA LYS A 97 -3.19 23.85 -6.55
C LYS A 97 -1.70 23.85 -6.24
N GLY A 98 -1.13 25.03 -6.08
CA GLY A 98 0.26 25.20 -5.70
C GLY A 98 0.57 26.63 -5.30
N ASP A 99 1.61 26.82 -4.49
CA ASP A 99 1.97 28.16 -4.00
C ASP A 99 2.59 29.04 -5.10
N GLN A 100 3.18 28.42 -6.13
CA GLN A 100 3.82 29.09 -7.27
C GLN A 100 3.21 28.71 -8.62
N ILE A 101 2.05 28.04 -8.64
CA ILE A 101 1.44 27.60 -9.90
C ILE A 101 0.86 28.81 -10.64
N THR A 102 1.28 28.98 -11.89
CA THR A 102 0.70 30.00 -12.76
C THR A 102 -0.71 29.58 -13.21
N ARG A 103 -1.52 30.57 -13.63
CA ARG A 103 -2.85 30.28 -14.20
C ARG A 103 -2.78 29.32 -15.39
N THR A 104 -1.76 29.48 -16.24
CA THR A 104 -1.55 28.62 -17.41
C THR A 104 -1.20 27.18 -17.03
N GLU A 105 -0.39 26.99 -15.98
CA GLU A 105 -0.10 25.65 -15.46
C GLU A 105 -1.34 25.02 -14.81
N GLN A 106 -2.14 25.80 -14.09
CA GLN A 106 -3.39 25.32 -13.53
C GLN A 106 -4.37 24.86 -14.63
N GLU A 107 -4.51 25.63 -15.70
CA GLU A 107 -5.31 25.27 -16.88
C GLU A 107 -4.76 23.99 -17.54
N LYS A 108 -3.44 23.87 -17.73
CA LYS A 108 -2.78 22.65 -18.24
C LYS A 108 -3.12 21.42 -17.39
N TRP A 109 -3.06 21.53 -16.07
CA TRP A 109 -3.39 20.41 -15.19
C TRP A 109 -4.87 20.07 -15.22
N GLN A 110 -5.74 21.07 -15.30
CA GLN A 110 -7.18 20.85 -15.40
C GLN A 110 -7.53 20.09 -16.69
N ASP A 111 -7.01 20.54 -17.83
CA ASP A 111 -7.20 19.87 -19.12
C ASP A 111 -6.67 18.43 -19.08
N MET A 112 -5.50 18.22 -18.47
CA MET A 112 -4.91 16.89 -18.30
C MET A 112 -5.79 15.98 -17.45
N VAL A 113 -6.35 16.47 -16.35
CA VAL A 113 -7.24 15.68 -15.49
C VAL A 113 -8.51 15.30 -16.24
N GLU A 114 -9.12 16.24 -16.96
CA GLU A 114 -10.33 15.98 -17.75
C GLU A 114 -10.09 14.95 -18.86
N ASP A 115 -8.94 15.01 -19.52
CA ASP A 115 -8.60 14.06 -20.57
C ASP A 115 -8.35 12.65 -20.02
N HIS A 116 -7.66 12.53 -18.88
CA HIS A 116 -7.46 11.22 -18.24
C HIS A 116 -8.79 10.67 -17.68
N LEU A 117 -9.66 11.50 -17.11
CA LEU A 117 -10.99 11.07 -16.67
C LEU A 117 -11.83 10.50 -17.83
N LYS A 118 -11.76 11.10 -19.02
CA LYS A 118 -12.43 10.57 -20.22
C LYS A 118 -11.85 9.23 -20.66
N GLN A 119 -10.54 9.01 -20.47
CA GLN A 119 -9.87 7.77 -20.85
C GLN A 119 -10.17 6.59 -19.91
N ILE A 120 -10.34 6.87 -18.61
CA ILE A 120 -10.61 5.87 -17.58
C ILE A 120 -11.93 5.11 -17.83
N GLY A 121 -12.93 5.74 -18.46
CA GLY A 121 -14.16 5.06 -18.88
C GLY A 121 -15.00 4.52 -17.71
N ASP A 122 -15.43 3.25 -17.78
CA ASP A 122 -16.23 2.55 -16.74
C ASP A 122 -15.34 1.79 -15.75
N SER A 123 -14.27 2.43 -15.29
CA SER A 123 -13.39 1.87 -14.25
C SER A 123 -14.15 1.61 -12.96
N GLU A 124 -13.77 0.54 -12.25
CA GLU A 124 -14.32 0.20 -10.94
C GLU A 124 -13.84 1.16 -9.84
N PHE A 125 -12.68 1.80 -10.04
CA PHE A 125 -12.03 2.68 -9.06
C PHE A 125 -11.40 3.90 -9.75
N PRO A 126 -12.22 4.80 -10.33
CA PRO A 126 -11.71 5.87 -11.18
C PRO A 126 -10.92 6.95 -10.44
N ILE A 127 -11.18 7.20 -9.14
CA ILE A 127 -10.41 8.15 -8.32
C ILE A 127 -9.02 7.55 -8.07
N TYR A 128 -8.98 6.27 -7.68
CA TYR A 128 -7.72 5.55 -7.48
C TYR A 128 -6.89 5.53 -8.76
N GLU A 129 -7.50 5.17 -9.89
CA GLU A 129 -6.84 5.05 -11.19
C GLU A 129 -6.28 6.39 -11.65
N LEU A 130 -7.08 7.45 -11.60
CA LEU A 130 -6.63 8.79 -11.95
C LEU A 130 -5.44 9.23 -11.09
N LEU A 131 -5.54 9.15 -9.77
CA LEU A 131 -4.50 9.66 -8.88
C LEU A 131 -3.23 8.80 -8.97
N SER A 132 -3.38 7.49 -8.83
CA SER A 132 -2.24 6.60 -8.63
C SER A 132 -1.58 6.15 -9.93
N LEU A 133 -2.34 6.04 -11.02
CA LEU A 133 -1.81 5.56 -12.31
C LEU A 133 -1.51 6.69 -13.30
N HIS A 134 -2.07 7.89 -13.09
CA HIS A 134 -1.85 9.02 -14.00
C HIS A 134 -1.21 10.22 -13.32
N LEU A 135 -1.85 10.83 -12.33
CA LEU A 135 -1.43 12.13 -11.80
C LEU A 135 -0.13 12.07 -10.97
N LEU A 136 -0.04 11.14 -10.01
CA LEU A 136 1.15 10.98 -9.17
C LEU A 136 2.41 10.62 -10.00
N PRO A 137 2.37 9.66 -10.95
CA PRO A 137 3.52 9.39 -11.82
C PRO A 137 3.99 10.60 -12.63
N ILE A 138 3.07 11.44 -13.10
CA ILE A 138 3.43 12.66 -13.86
C ILE A 138 4.13 13.66 -12.92
N LEU A 139 3.60 13.88 -11.71
CA LEU A 139 4.27 14.74 -10.73
C LEU A 139 5.67 14.24 -10.37
N HIS A 140 5.86 12.94 -10.16
CA HIS A 140 7.19 12.37 -9.91
C HIS A 140 8.13 12.59 -11.09
N LYS A 141 7.66 12.41 -12.33
CA LYS A 141 8.47 12.65 -13.52
C LYS A 141 8.87 14.12 -13.65
N GLU A 142 7.94 15.04 -13.38
CA GLU A 142 8.24 16.48 -13.39
C GLU A 142 9.26 16.81 -12.30
N LEU A 143 9.09 16.31 -11.06
CA LEU A 143 10.04 16.48 -9.96
C LEU A 143 11.43 15.93 -10.29
N GLU A 144 11.51 14.70 -10.81
CA GLU A 144 12.77 14.09 -11.23
C GLU A 144 13.47 14.89 -12.33
N SER A 145 12.72 15.46 -13.28
CA SER A 145 13.32 16.28 -14.34
C SER A 145 13.89 17.60 -13.82
N HIS A 146 13.25 18.21 -12.81
CA HIS A 146 13.77 19.39 -12.11
C HIS A 146 14.98 19.07 -11.22
N LEU A 147 15.07 17.85 -10.66
CA LEU A 147 16.23 17.41 -9.90
C LEU A 147 17.41 17.03 -10.80
N ARG A 148 17.15 16.40 -11.95
CA ARG A 148 18.17 15.98 -12.93
C ARG A 148 18.73 17.13 -13.77
N SER A 149 18.07 18.28 -13.83
CA SER A 149 18.62 19.48 -14.45
C SER A 149 19.74 20.13 -13.61
N VAL A 150 20.03 19.59 -12.42
CA VAL A 150 21.12 20.03 -11.52
C VAL A 150 22.34 19.10 -11.52
N ASP A 151 22.28 17.89 -12.10
CA ASP A 151 23.42 16.96 -12.10
C ASP A 151 23.60 16.20 -13.42
N HIS A 152 24.85 16.17 -13.90
CA HIS A 152 25.31 15.33 -15.02
C HIS A 152 26.13 14.14 -14.52
N PRO A 153 26.14 13.03 -15.27
CA PRO A 153 26.20 11.68 -14.70
C PRO A 153 27.63 11.21 -14.49
N THR A 154 27.86 10.49 -13.39
CA THR A 154 29.05 9.64 -13.27
C THR A 154 28.61 8.18 -13.25
N GLN A 155 28.78 7.52 -14.39
CA GLN A 155 28.81 6.06 -14.46
C GLN A 155 30.07 5.58 -13.72
N GLN A 156 29.89 4.80 -12.65
CA GLN A 156 30.98 4.03 -12.07
C GLN A 156 30.67 2.54 -12.22
N THR A 157 31.45 1.94 -13.12
CA THR A 157 31.65 0.51 -13.25
C THR A 157 32.37 0.02 -12.00
N SER A 158 31.67 -0.65 -11.09
CA SER A 158 32.29 -1.30 -9.93
C SER A 158 32.22 -2.83 -10.07
N SER A 159 33.39 -3.44 -10.04
CA SER A 159 33.68 -4.86 -9.87
C SER A 159 32.64 -5.59 -9.01
N GLN A 160 31.90 -6.53 -9.64
CA GLN A 160 30.82 -7.27 -9.01
C GLN A 160 31.35 -8.26 -7.97
N THR A 161 31.26 -7.91 -6.69
CA THR A 161 31.12 -8.91 -5.63
C THR A 161 29.74 -9.55 -5.77
N GLN A 162 29.69 -10.86 -6.01
CA GLN A 162 28.44 -11.62 -6.07
C GLN A 162 27.78 -11.64 -4.68
N SER A 163 26.95 -10.64 -4.42
CA SER A 163 26.14 -10.54 -3.21
C SER A 163 24.76 -11.13 -3.44
N MET A 164 24.23 -11.83 -2.43
CA MET A 164 22.88 -12.38 -2.44
C MET A 164 21.92 -11.33 -1.89
N TYR A 165 20.81 -11.11 -2.60
CA TYR A 165 19.79 -10.12 -2.25
C TYR A 165 18.46 -10.82 -2.01
N HIS A 166 17.56 -10.09 -1.36
CA HIS A 166 16.15 -10.45 -1.32
C HIS A 166 15.25 -9.23 -1.51
N ALA A 167 13.99 -9.50 -1.85
CA ALA A 167 12.97 -8.49 -2.04
C ALA A 167 11.63 -9.00 -1.53
N LEU A 168 10.84 -8.09 -0.98
CA LEU A 168 9.44 -8.32 -0.63
C LEU A 168 8.58 -7.28 -1.34
N LEU A 169 7.55 -7.74 -2.02
CA LEU A 169 6.56 -6.90 -2.67
C LEU A 169 5.17 -7.31 -2.19
N THR A 170 4.28 -6.33 -2.07
CA THR A 170 2.87 -6.57 -1.75
C THR A 170 2.00 -5.86 -2.76
N SER A 171 0.87 -6.45 -3.14
CA SER A 171 -0.15 -5.82 -3.99
C SER A 171 -1.53 -6.01 -3.37
N HIS A 172 -2.52 -5.26 -3.83
CA HIS A 172 -3.90 -5.44 -3.37
C HIS A 172 -4.37 -6.89 -3.59
N HIS A 173 -4.04 -7.47 -4.74
CA HIS A 173 -4.22 -8.88 -5.00
C HIS A 173 -3.27 -9.43 -6.07
N LEU A 174 -2.98 -10.73 -5.98
CA LEU A 174 -2.34 -11.50 -7.04
C LEU A 174 -3.29 -12.60 -7.52
N ILE A 175 -4.25 -12.25 -8.38
CA ILE A 175 -5.23 -13.20 -8.94
C ILE A 175 -4.92 -13.54 -10.40
N SER A 176 -4.43 -12.55 -11.16
CA SER A 176 -4.20 -12.67 -12.61
C SER A 176 -3.34 -13.90 -12.96
N PRO A 177 -3.88 -14.87 -13.73
CA PRO A 177 -3.13 -16.04 -14.17
C PRO A 177 -1.89 -15.68 -15.00
N ASN A 178 -1.96 -14.58 -15.75
CA ASN A 178 -0.83 -14.10 -16.56
C ASN A 178 0.33 -13.61 -15.69
N LYS A 179 0.04 -12.87 -14.61
CA LYS A 179 1.07 -12.45 -13.65
C LYS A 179 1.69 -13.66 -12.95
N ARG A 180 0.87 -14.60 -12.49
CA ARG A 180 1.34 -15.84 -11.85
C ARG A 180 2.28 -16.64 -12.75
N ARG A 181 1.89 -16.84 -14.02
CA ARG A 181 2.73 -17.52 -15.02
C ARG A 181 4.04 -16.76 -15.26
N SER A 182 4.00 -15.44 -15.31
CA SER A 182 5.19 -14.61 -15.51
C SER A 182 6.15 -14.71 -14.31
N LEU A 183 5.63 -14.64 -13.08
CA LEU A 183 6.41 -14.84 -11.85
C LEU A 183 7.10 -16.21 -11.83
N GLN A 184 6.37 -17.28 -12.19
CA GLN A 184 6.94 -18.62 -12.27
C GLN A 184 7.99 -18.76 -13.39
N HIS A 185 7.79 -18.09 -14.52
CA HIS A 185 8.75 -18.09 -15.62
C HIS A 185 10.05 -17.37 -15.22
N TRP A 186 9.94 -16.15 -14.69
CA TRP A 186 11.10 -15.37 -14.28
C TRP A 186 11.83 -15.99 -13.10
N SER A 187 11.12 -16.63 -12.16
CA SER A 187 11.79 -17.29 -11.06
C SER A 187 12.67 -18.44 -11.53
N ALA A 188 12.22 -19.20 -12.52
CA ALA A 188 13.04 -20.23 -13.16
C ALA A 188 14.20 -19.65 -13.97
N SER A 189 13.94 -18.65 -14.84
CA SER A 189 14.97 -18.11 -15.75
C SER A 189 16.07 -17.33 -15.01
N LEU A 190 15.70 -16.58 -13.98
CA LEU A 190 16.61 -15.76 -13.17
C LEU A 190 17.13 -16.51 -11.94
N SER A 191 16.84 -17.81 -11.80
CA SER A 191 17.24 -18.63 -10.63
C SER A 191 16.83 -17.99 -9.29
N ILE A 192 15.63 -17.41 -9.24
CA ILE A 192 15.06 -16.80 -8.03
C ILE A 192 14.39 -17.88 -7.21
N SER A 193 14.63 -17.82 -5.90
CA SER A 193 13.99 -18.66 -4.90
C SER A 193 13.07 -17.82 -4.04
N GLY A 194 11.90 -18.35 -3.70
CA GLY A 194 10.91 -17.60 -2.94
C GLY A 194 9.50 -18.06 -3.24
N PHE A 195 8.55 -17.14 -3.15
CA PHE A 195 7.15 -17.48 -3.27
C PHE A 195 6.27 -16.32 -3.73
N ALA A 196 5.09 -16.68 -4.22
CA ALA A 196 3.98 -15.78 -4.40
C ALA A 196 2.75 -16.26 -3.61
N LYS A 197 2.22 -15.42 -2.73
CA LYS A 197 0.90 -15.62 -2.13
C LYS A 197 -0.16 -15.04 -3.06
N VAL A 198 -0.99 -15.92 -3.59
CA VAL A 198 -2.09 -15.65 -4.53
C VAL A 198 -3.32 -15.13 -3.75
N GLY A 199 -4.18 -14.36 -4.41
CA GLY A 199 -5.38 -13.76 -3.78
C GLY A 199 -5.07 -12.48 -3.01
N TYR A 200 -5.77 -12.25 -1.89
CA TYR A 200 -5.75 -11.00 -1.10
C TYR A 200 -5.06 -11.14 0.27
N PRO A 201 -4.12 -10.25 0.65
CA PRO A 201 -3.33 -9.42 -0.26
C PRO A 201 -2.46 -10.31 -1.16
N GLY A 202 -1.94 -9.75 -2.27
CA GLY A 202 -0.88 -10.41 -3.01
C GLY A 202 0.46 -10.16 -2.31
N VAL A 203 1.26 -11.20 -2.08
CA VAL A 203 2.60 -11.07 -1.48
C VAL A 203 3.60 -11.81 -2.36
N ILE A 204 4.75 -11.21 -2.63
CA ILE A 204 5.80 -11.78 -3.46
C ILE A 204 7.11 -11.64 -2.71
N TYR A 205 7.76 -12.76 -2.45
CA TYR A 205 9.10 -12.79 -1.87
C TYR A 205 10.06 -13.41 -2.86
N ALA A 206 11.20 -12.76 -3.08
CA ALA A 206 12.23 -13.17 -4.02
C ALA A 206 13.60 -13.10 -3.37
N SER A 207 14.45 -14.08 -3.62
CA SER A 207 15.85 -14.10 -3.18
C SER A 207 16.74 -14.78 -4.21
N GLY A 208 17.98 -14.32 -4.32
CA GLY A 208 18.93 -14.79 -5.34
C GLY A 208 20.13 -13.86 -5.46
N TRP A 209 20.89 -13.99 -6.54
CA TRP A 209 21.97 -13.05 -6.85
C TRP A 209 21.42 -11.64 -7.07
N ARG A 210 22.20 -10.63 -6.69
CA ARG A 210 21.83 -9.22 -6.80
C ARG A 210 21.18 -8.86 -8.15
N ASP A 211 21.93 -9.04 -9.23
CA ASP A 211 21.48 -8.67 -10.58
C ASP A 211 20.16 -9.36 -10.94
N ASN A 212 20.02 -10.63 -10.58
CA ASN A 212 18.83 -11.42 -10.86
C ASN A 212 17.61 -10.93 -10.04
N VAL A 213 17.80 -10.57 -8.77
CA VAL A 213 16.73 -10.04 -7.91
C VAL A 213 16.30 -8.66 -8.39
N GLU A 214 17.25 -7.79 -8.73
CA GLU A 214 16.96 -6.47 -9.29
C GLU A 214 16.17 -6.59 -10.60
N GLU A 215 16.61 -7.45 -11.53
CA GLU A 215 15.89 -7.72 -12.78
C GLU A 215 14.50 -8.33 -12.54
N PHE A 216 14.37 -9.27 -11.60
CA PHE A 216 13.07 -9.84 -11.24
C PHE A 216 12.11 -8.76 -10.73
N VAL A 217 12.58 -7.86 -9.86
CA VAL A 217 11.77 -6.76 -9.31
C VAL A 217 11.37 -5.79 -10.43
N GLU A 218 12.26 -5.45 -11.35
CA GLU A 218 11.95 -4.60 -12.51
C GLU A 218 10.87 -5.21 -13.40
N ASN A 219 10.99 -6.51 -13.73
CA ASN A 219 9.98 -7.25 -14.48
C ASN A 219 8.62 -7.27 -13.77
N VAL A 220 8.62 -7.44 -12.45
CA VAL A 220 7.39 -7.38 -11.65
C VAL A 220 6.78 -5.98 -11.71
N LYS A 221 7.56 -4.91 -11.50
CA LYS A 221 7.08 -3.53 -11.56
C LYS A 221 6.54 -3.14 -12.95
N ALA A 222 7.05 -3.73 -14.02
CA ALA A 222 6.62 -3.45 -15.39
C ALA A 222 5.21 -3.99 -15.72
N MET A 223 4.66 -4.90 -14.91
CA MET A 223 3.28 -5.36 -15.07
C MET A 223 2.28 -4.37 -14.44
N GLN A 224 1.02 -4.39 -14.90
CA GLN A 224 -0.04 -3.57 -14.31
C GLN A 224 -0.52 -4.17 -12.99
N TRP A 225 -0.33 -3.50 -11.85
CA TRP A 225 -0.79 -3.94 -10.53
C TRP A 225 -1.70 -2.95 -9.84
N LEU A 226 -2.62 -3.49 -9.04
CA LEU A 226 -3.39 -2.71 -8.09
C LEU A 226 -2.60 -2.62 -6.77
N ALA A 227 -2.25 -1.42 -6.35
CA ALA A 227 -1.51 -1.12 -5.11
C ALA A 227 -0.20 -1.91 -4.89
N LEU A 228 0.66 -2.06 -5.92
CA LEU A 228 1.96 -2.71 -5.74
C LEU A 228 2.92 -1.82 -4.94
N LYS A 229 3.44 -2.37 -3.85
CA LYS A 229 4.48 -1.78 -3.01
C LYS A 229 5.70 -2.68 -2.98
N VAL A 230 6.85 -2.16 -3.38
CA VAL A 230 8.16 -2.77 -3.07
C VAL A 230 8.48 -2.41 -1.64
N ARG A 231 8.50 -3.38 -0.73
CA ARG A 231 8.75 -3.14 0.70
C ARG A 231 10.24 -2.94 0.97
N PHE A 232 11.06 -3.78 0.36
CA PHE A 232 12.51 -3.66 0.37
C PHE A 232 13.12 -4.43 -0.80
N VAL A 233 14.35 -4.04 -1.12
CA VAL A 233 15.31 -4.81 -1.92
C VAL A 233 16.66 -4.60 -1.25
N GLU A 234 17.17 -5.61 -0.56
CA GLU A 234 18.37 -5.47 0.28
C GLU A 234 19.27 -6.70 0.24
N GLU A 235 20.52 -6.51 0.65
CA GLU A 235 21.52 -7.58 0.71
C GLU A 235 21.23 -8.51 1.90
N LEU A 236 21.27 -9.83 1.64
CA LEU A 236 21.17 -10.84 2.70
C LEU A 236 22.43 -10.83 3.56
N SER A 237 22.24 -10.75 4.88
CA SER A 237 23.34 -10.76 5.85
C SER A 237 23.97 -12.16 5.97
N GLY A 238 25.24 -12.24 6.37
CA GLY A 238 26.03 -13.48 6.34
C GLY A 238 25.43 -14.68 7.10
N SER A 239 24.62 -14.45 8.13
CA SER A 239 23.89 -15.49 8.87
C SER A 239 22.65 -16.04 8.16
N GLU A 240 22.18 -15.37 7.10
CA GLU A 240 21.00 -15.73 6.31
C GLU A 240 21.39 -16.34 4.94
N LYS A 241 22.69 -16.53 4.70
CA LYS A 241 23.30 -17.10 3.47
C LYS A 241 23.46 -18.62 3.51
N SER A 242 23.24 -19.28 4.66
CA SER A 242 23.77 -20.62 4.93
C SER A 242 22.86 -21.81 4.65
N ASP A 243 21.59 -21.61 4.33
CA ASP A 243 20.75 -22.73 3.91
C ASP A 243 20.86 -22.85 2.39
N GLU A 244 21.29 -24.02 1.90
CA GLU A 244 21.21 -24.39 0.49
C GLU A 244 19.93 -23.80 -0.07
N VAL A 245 20.09 -22.79 -0.92
CA VAL A 245 18.97 -22.07 -1.52
C VAL A 245 18.27 -23.10 -2.37
N ASP A 246 17.28 -23.75 -1.77
CA ASP A 246 16.38 -24.65 -2.45
C ASP A 246 15.74 -23.78 -3.51
N ARG A 247 16.19 -23.93 -4.77
CA ARG A 247 15.84 -23.09 -5.92
C ARG A 247 14.40 -23.34 -6.35
N ARG A 248 13.48 -23.24 -5.41
CA ARG A 248 12.07 -23.54 -5.56
C ARG A 248 11.29 -22.26 -5.41
N TRP A 249 10.36 -22.11 -6.34
CA TRP A 249 9.35 -21.08 -6.35
C TRP A 249 8.04 -21.71 -5.91
N PHE A 250 7.44 -21.17 -4.84
CA PHE A 250 6.19 -21.68 -4.30
C PHE A 250 5.02 -20.73 -4.59
N GLU A 251 3.82 -21.28 -4.68
CA GLU A 251 2.59 -20.51 -4.61
C GLU A 251 1.84 -20.85 -3.33
N PHE A 252 1.49 -19.82 -2.56
CA PHE A 252 0.71 -19.95 -1.33
C PHE A 252 -0.69 -19.37 -1.51
N GLN A 253 -1.64 -19.86 -0.73
CA GLN A 253 -3.02 -19.35 -0.74
C GLN A 253 -3.31 -18.54 0.52
N LYS A 254 -2.69 -18.89 1.65
CA LYS A 254 -2.96 -18.30 2.97
C LYS A 254 -1.77 -17.49 3.47
N VAL A 255 -2.06 -16.42 4.19
CA VAL A 255 -1.03 -15.62 4.88
C VAL A 255 -0.29 -16.44 5.94
N GLY A 256 -0.94 -17.42 6.57
CA GLY A 256 -0.27 -18.34 7.50
C GLY A 256 0.92 -19.09 6.89
N GLU A 257 0.80 -19.51 5.63
CA GLU A 257 1.88 -20.20 4.89
C GLU A 257 3.07 -19.27 4.63
N VAL A 258 2.79 -17.99 4.35
CA VAL A 258 3.82 -16.95 4.22
C VAL A 258 4.58 -16.77 5.54
N VAL A 259 3.88 -16.76 6.67
CA VAL A 259 4.49 -16.62 7.99
C VAL A 259 5.37 -17.82 8.33
N GLU A 260 4.85 -19.03 8.12
CA GLU A 260 5.58 -20.27 8.36
C GLU A 260 6.85 -20.35 7.50
N GLU A 261 6.76 -19.98 6.22
CA GLU A 261 7.91 -20.03 5.32
C GLU A 261 8.96 -18.96 5.66
N MET A 262 8.54 -17.73 5.95
CA MET A 262 9.49 -16.68 6.35
C MET A 262 10.14 -17.00 7.69
N ARG A 263 9.43 -17.65 8.63
CA ARG A 263 10.02 -18.17 9.86
C ARG A 263 11.05 -19.27 9.59
N ARG A 264 10.73 -20.22 8.70
CA ARG A 264 11.65 -21.28 8.28
C ARG A 264 12.95 -20.72 7.70
N LEU A 265 12.86 -19.61 6.97
CA LEU A 265 14.01 -18.91 6.39
C LEU A 265 14.78 -18.03 7.40
N GLY A 266 14.33 -17.93 8.66
CA GLY A 266 14.91 -17.00 9.66
C GLY A 266 14.57 -15.53 9.41
N ARG A 267 13.55 -15.25 8.59
CA ARG A 267 13.22 -13.95 8.00
C ARG A 267 11.83 -13.42 8.44
N GLU A 268 11.27 -13.96 9.51
CA GLU A 268 9.92 -13.60 10.00
C GLU A 268 9.77 -12.11 10.33
N LYS A 269 10.83 -11.45 10.82
CA LYS A 269 10.79 -10.00 11.16
C LYS A 269 10.28 -9.12 10.01
N TYR A 270 10.66 -9.44 8.78
CA TYR A 270 10.35 -8.65 7.58
C TYR A 270 8.87 -8.64 7.19
N ILE A 271 8.10 -9.61 7.69
CA ILE A 271 6.66 -9.68 7.45
C ILE A 271 5.85 -9.23 8.67
N VAL A 272 6.34 -9.48 9.89
CA VAL A 272 5.67 -9.09 11.14
C VAL A 272 5.73 -7.58 11.36
N GLU A 273 6.88 -6.94 11.11
CA GLU A 273 7.03 -5.47 11.14
C GLU A 273 6.11 -4.78 10.13
N MET A 274 5.69 -5.51 9.09
CA MET A 274 4.84 -5.02 8.01
C MET A 274 3.36 -5.37 8.20
N GLY A 275 2.99 -5.91 9.38
CA GLY A 275 1.61 -6.26 9.74
C GLY A 275 1.09 -7.54 9.07
N ILE A 276 1.94 -8.28 8.35
CA ILE A 276 1.56 -9.53 7.68
C ILE A 276 1.65 -10.68 8.69
N GLY A 277 0.50 -11.20 9.13
CA GLY A 277 0.44 -12.40 9.95
C GLY A 277 0.39 -12.21 11.47
N SER A 278 0.19 -10.98 11.95
CA SER A 278 -0.04 -10.73 13.37
C SER A 278 -1.35 -11.39 13.84
N LYS A 279 -1.26 -12.58 14.43
CA LYS A 279 -2.28 -13.09 15.35
C LYS A 279 -2.06 -12.44 16.71
N LYS A 280 -3.16 -11.98 17.32
CA LYS A 280 -3.28 -11.48 18.70
C LYS A 280 -2.27 -12.17 19.63
N ASN A 281 -1.43 -11.38 20.30
CA ASN A 281 -0.94 -11.81 21.60
C ASN A 281 -2.08 -11.51 22.60
N ASP A 282 -2.91 -12.51 22.88
CA ASP A 282 -3.72 -12.53 24.08
C ASP A 282 -2.75 -12.61 25.27
N LEU A 283 -2.34 -11.46 25.78
CA LEU A 283 -1.59 -11.29 27.02
C LEU A 283 -2.34 -10.29 27.90
N PHE A 284 -3.54 -10.66 28.32
CA PHE A 284 -4.17 -10.19 29.55
C PHE A 284 -5.16 -11.25 30.03
N ASP A 285 -4.63 -12.36 30.56
CA ASP A 285 -5.30 -13.02 31.68
C ASP A 285 -4.48 -12.72 32.92
N ASP A 286 -4.88 -11.66 33.63
CA ASP A 286 -4.50 -11.42 35.01
C ASP A 286 -5.78 -11.06 35.78
N THR A 287 -6.73 -11.98 35.75
CA THR A 287 -7.76 -12.04 36.80
C THR A 287 -7.21 -12.81 38.00
N ASN A 288 -6.31 -12.17 38.77
CA ASN A 288 -6.04 -12.56 40.16
C ASN A 288 -5.37 -11.42 40.93
N LEU A 289 -6.17 -10.42 41.32
CA LEU A 289 -5.84 -9.55 42.45
C LEU A 289 -6.52 -10.12 43.71
N PRO A 290 -5.76 -10.43 44.77
CA PRO A 290 -6.28 -11.04 45.98
C PRO A 290 -7.18 -10.08 46.76
N MET A 291 -8.34 -10.61 47.19
CA MET A 291 -9.23 -10.04 48.20
C MET A 291 -8.43 -9.62 49.44
N ASN A 292 -8.43 -8.33 49.73
CA ASN A 292 -7.91 -7.77 50.97
C ASN A 292 -9.02 -7.80 52.04
N PRO A 293 -8.91 -8.57 53.14
CA PRO A 293 -9.93 -8.63 54.17
C PRO A 293 -9.51 -7.76 55.36
N THR A 294 -10.02 -6.53 55.47
CA THR A 294 -10.00 -5.86 56.78
C THR A 294 -11.12 -4.81 56.89
N ALA A 295 -12.20 -5.16 57.57
CA ALA A 295 -12.96 -4.26 58.45
C ALA A 295 -14.10 -5.04 59.13
N ARG A 296 -13.81 -5.65 60.28
CA ARG A 296 -14.82 -5.91 61.33
C ARG A 296 -14.25 -5.42 62.64
N GLN A 297 -14.70 -4.25 63.08
CA GLN A 297 -14.66 -3.81 64.47
C GLN A 297 -15.72 -2.73 64.68
N ILE A 298 -16.35 -2.78 65.87
CA ILE A 298 -17.54 -2.09 66.42
C ILE A 298 -18.87 -2.82 66.14
N HIS A 299 -19.74 -3.13 67.11
CA HIS A 299 -19.81 -3.03 68.57
C HIS A 299 -20.82 -4.14 69.00
N GLU A 300 -20.77 -4.70 70.20
CA GLU A 300 -21.61 -4.29 71.34
C GLU A 300 -21.32 -5.20 72.58
N PRO A 301 -21.76 -4.81 73.79
CA PRO A 301 -21.16 -5.20 75.08
C PRO A 301 -21.32 -6.66 75.52
#